data_AF-A0A813JTK4-F1
#
_entry.id   AF-A0A813JTK4-F1
#
_cell.length_a   1.000
_cell.length_b   1.000
_cell.length_c   1.000
_cell.angle_alpha   90.00
_cell.angle_beta   90.00
_cell.angle_gamma   90.00
#
_symmetry.space_group_name_H-M   'P 1'
#
loop_
_entity.id
_entity.type
_entity.pdbx_description
1 polymer ?
#
loop_
_entity_poly.entity_id
_entity_poly.type
_entity_poly.pdbx_seq_one_letter_code
_entity_poly.pdbx_strand_id
1 'polypeptide(L)'
;MSEFTIRTRKFKQNPLLGRKQFVLDIIHPGMANVSKKDLSEKLRSMYKVHDVQCIQLFGFKTAFGGGRSTGFGLIYENLDKMKKFEPKYRLKRAGLDAGKKGAGRRSKKDTKNRMKKVRGKEKSKAAASGGNLARSEEPTATFGSLSLANMVEYLQPAIQRALEDVNGYVRKTAVIGVVKLFYISPSSVTDSDLISMLKRLIHDSDSHVVANTITALDEVLVDEGGYQPTREVITGMLNKLAQFSEWGQCNILRLLTKYQVQDEAEMFDIMNILDSLLKQSSSCVVMSVTK
;
A
#
# COMPACT_ATOMS: atom_id res chain seq x y z
N MET A 1 35.69 -20.87 -21.22
CA MET A 1 34.41 -20.48 -20.59
C MET A 1 34.70 -20.11 -19.16
N SER A 2 34.29 -18.93 -18.73
CA SER A 2 34.58 -18.41 -17.40
C SER A 2 34.03 -19.35 -16.33
N GLU A 3 34.92 -19.90 -15.49
CA GLU A 3 34.58 -20.92 -14.50
C GLU A 3 33.97 -20.26 -13.25
N PHE A 4 32.66 -20.01 -13.28
CA PHE A 4 31.91 -19.54 -12.12
C PHE A 4 30.84 -20.55 -11.71
N THR A 5 30.72 -20.84 -10.42
CA THR A 5 29.69 -21.75 -9.88
C THR A 5 28.51 -20.96 -9.36
N ILE A 6 27.29 -21.41 -9.68
CA ILE A 6 26.05 -20.83 -9.15
C ILE A 6 25.49 -21.78 -8.10
N ARG A 7 25.23 -21.27 -6.90
CA ARG A 7 24.45 -21.94 -5.86
C ARG A 7 23.17 -21.15 -5.61
N THR A 8 22.05 -21.84 -5.43
CA THR A 8 20.77 -21.21 -5.10
C THR A 8 20.39 -21.49 -3.65
N ARG A 9 19.95 -20.46 -2.93
CA ARG A 9 19.44 -20.52 -1.55
C ARG A 9 18.01 -20.01 -1.51
N LYS A 10 17.25 -20.47 -0.49
CA LYS A 10 15.87 -20.02 -0.20
C LYS A 10 14.97 -20.04 -1.44
N PHE A 11 14.98 -21.16 -2.17
CA PHE A 11 14.15 -21.33 -3.35
C PHE A 11 12.67 -21.43 -2.94
N LYS A 12 11.84 -20.53 -3.48
CA LYS A 12 10.40 -20.50 -3.24
C LYS A 12 9.67 -20.44 -4.57
N GLN A 13 8.72 -21.34 -4.76
CA GLN A 13 7.79 -21.28 -5.88
C GLN A 13 6.53 -20.53 -5.42
N ASN A 14 6.14 -19.50 -6.16
CA ASN A 14 4.94 -18.72 -5.87
C ASN A 14 3.92 -18.88 -7.02
N PRO A 15 2.91 -19.76 -6.86
CA PRO A 15 1.90 -20.00 -7.89
C PRO A 15 1.06 -18.76 -8.24
N LEU A 16 0.78 -17.88 -7.26
CA LEU A 16 -0.04 -16.68 -7.47
C LEU A 16 0.60 -15.68 -8.44
N LEU A 17 1.92 -15.57 -8.38
CA LEU A 17 2.71 -14.70 -9.26
C LEU A 17 3.24 -15.46 -10.49
N GLY A 18 3.05 -16.79 -10.55
CA GLY A 18 3.63 -17.68 -11.55
C GLY A 18 5.13 -17.48 -11.72
N ARG A 19 5.85 -17.40 -10.57
CA ARG A 19 7.30 -17.20 -10.57
C ARG A 19 8.00 -18.05 -9.52
N LYS A 20 9.23 -18.45 -9.83
CA LYS A 20 10.20 -19.04 -8.92
C LYS A 20 11.16 -17.93 -8.46
N GLN A 21 11.33 -17.80 -7.16
CA GLN A 21 12.18 -16.78 -6.56
C GLN A 21 13.24 -17.43 -5.66
N PHE A 22 14.48 -16.98 -5.78
CA PHE A 22 15.61 -17.55 -5.06
C PHE A 22 16.73 -16.52 -4.87
N VAL A 23 17.59 -16.79 -3.89
CA VAL A 23 18.84 -16.07 -3.69
C VAL A 23 19.94 -16.81 -4.45
N LEU A 24 20.75 -16.07 -5.20
CA LEU A 24 21.89 -16.56 -5.95
C LEU A 24 23.16 -16.24 -5.21
N ASP A 25 23.96 -17.27 -4.97
CA ASP A 25 25.36 -17.11 -4.59
C ASP A 25 26.21 -17.55 -5.78
N ILE A 26 27.06 -16.65 -6.24
CA ILE A 26 27.96 -16.83 -7.36
C ILE A 26 29.36 -16.89 -6.79
N ILE A 27 30.07 -17.97 -7.10
CA ILE A 27 31.46 -18.17 -6.73
C ILE A 27 32.27 -18.05 -8.02
N HIS A 28 33.14 -17.05 -8.11
CA HIS A 28 33.94 -16.73 -9.30
C HIS A 28 35.41 -16.48 -8.92
N PRO A 29 36.19 -17.54 -8.62
CA PRO A 29 37.59 -17.36 -8.23
C PRO A 29 38.37 -16.71 -9.39
N GLY A 30 39.07 -15.60 -9.10
CA GLY A 30 39.93 -14.92 -10.08
C GLY A 30 39.23 -13.98 -11.07
N MET A 31 37.92 -13.78 -10.98
CA MET A 31 37.21 -12.75 -11.77
C MET A 31 36.65 -11.64 -10.88
N ALA A 32 36.66 -10.41 -11.37
CA ALA A 32 36.12 -9.27 -10.62
C ALA A 32 34.58 -9.31 -10.54
N ASN A 33 33.91 -9.57 -11.65
CA ASN A 33 32.45 -9.67 -11.70
C ASN A 33 31.97 -10.50 -12.90
N VAL A 34 30.84 -11.19 -12.74
CA VAL A 34 30.23 -11.99 -13.81
C VAL A 34 29.14 -11.17 -14.49
N SER A 35 29.07 -11.24 -15.83
CA SER A 35 28.05 -10.52 -16.57
C SER A 35 26.66 -11.12 -16.31
N LYS A 36 25.63 -10.28 -16.28
CA LYS A 36 24.25 -10.75 -16.09
C LYS A 36 23.75 -11.63 -17.24
N LYS A 37 24.31 -11.46 -18.44
CA LYS A 37 23.94 -12.24 -19.62
C LYS A 37 24.40 -13.69 -19.45
N ASP A 38 25.66 -13.88 -19.05
CA ASP A 38 26.24 -15.22 -18.83
C ASP A 38 25.55 -15.94 -17.65
N LEU A 39 25.17 -15.21 -16.61
CA LEU A 39 24.39 -15.75 -15.49
C LEU A 39 22.99 -16.20 -15.94
N SER A 40 22.31 -15.39 -16.77
CA SER A 40 20.99 -15.74 -17.30
C SER A 40 21.06 -16.96 -18.22
N GLU A 41 22.10 -17.09 -19.05
CA GLU A 41 22.30 -18.26 -19.90
C GLU A 41 22.56 -19.53 -19.07
N LYS A 42 23.39 -19.44 -18.03
CA LYS A 42 23.65 -20.59 -17.15
C LYS A 42 22.41 -21.01 -16.35
N LEU A 43 21.61 -20.04 -15.90
CA LEU A 43 20.34 -20.30 -15.21
C LEU A 43 19.27 -20.87 -16.13
N ARG A 44 19.25 -20.46 -17.40
CA ARG A 44 18.40 -21.05 -18.44
C ARG A 44 18.66 -22.55 -18.55
N SER A 45 19.93 -22.94 -18.65
CA SER A 45 20.33 -24.34 -18.74
C SER A 45 20.04 -25.11 -17.44
N MET A 46 20.33 -24.53 -16.28
CA MET A 46 20.12 -25.16 -14.96
C MET A 46 18.65 -25.45 -14.66
N TYR A 47 17.75 -24.53 -15.03
CA TYR A 47 16.31 -24.63 -14.71
C TYR A 47 15.44 -24.97 -15.92
N LYS A 48 16.04 -25.30 -17.07
CA LYS A 48 15.35 -25.64 -18.33
C LYS A 48 14.28 -24.61 -18.73
N VAL A 49 14.65 -23.33 -18.66
CA VAL A 49 13.74 -22.24 -19.01
C VAL A 49 13.77 -22.02 -20.52
N HIS A 50 12.60 -21.91 -21.15
CA HIS A 50 12.50 -21.73 -22.61
C HIS A 50 13.08 -20.38 -23.07
N ASP A 51 12.73 -19.29 -22.38
CA ASP A 51 13.15 -17.92 -22.73
C ASP A 51 14.08 -17.27 -21.69
N VAL A 52 15.17 -16.67 -22.17
CA VAL A 52 16.13 -15.89 -21.35
C VAL A 52 15.47 -14.64 -20.75
N GLN A 53 14.50 -14.06 -21.47
CA GLN A 53 13.81 -12.85 -21.05
C GLN A 53 12.92 -13.04 -19.81
N CYS A 54 12.49 -14.28 -19.52
CA CYS A 54 11.73 -14.61 -18.32
C CYS A 54 12.58 -14.64 -17.04
N ILE A 55 13.91 -14.53 -17.16
CA ILE A 55 14.85 -14.55 -16.06
C ILE A 55 15.26 -13.11 -15.72
N GLN A 56 14.83 -12.63 -14.56
CA GLN A 56 15.22 -11.32 -14.05
C GLN A 56 16.20 -11.47 -12.88
N LEU A 57 17.39 -10.90 -13.06
CA LEU A 57 18.44 -10.88 -12.05
C LEU A 57 18.66 -9.45 -11.53
N PHE A 58 18.68 -9.27 -10.20
CA PHE A 58 18.85 -7.94 -9.59
C PHE A 58 19.49 -8.01 -8.19
N GLY A 59 19.86 -6.85 -7.67
CA GLY A 59 20.36 -6.72 -6.30
C GLY A 59 21.70 -7.42 -6.04
N PHE A 60 22.57 -7.50 -7.05
CA PHE A 60 23.88 -8.11 -6.88
C PHE A 60 24.77 -7.29 -5.95
N LYS A 61 25.36 -7.96 -4.96
CA LYS A 61 26.37 -7.44 -4.05
C LYS A 61 27.59 -8.35 -4.10
N THR A 62 28.76 -7.78 -4.34
CA THR A 62 30.04 -8.52 -4.31
C THR A 62 30.63 -8.43 -2.91
N ALA A 63 31.15 -9.54 -2.40
CA ALA A 63 31.83 -9.57 -1.11
C ALA A 63 33.12 -8.74 -1.16
N PHE A 64 33.49 -8.13 -0.02
CA PHE A 64 34.75 -7.41 0.12
C PHE A 64 35.92 -8.39 -0.11
N GLY A 65 36.85 -8.03 -1.01
CA GLY A 65 37.91 -8.93 -1.47
C GLY A 65 37.58 -9.75 -2.73
N GLY A 66 36.39 -9.62 -3.31
CA GLY A 66 36.02 -10.26 -4.58
C GLY A 66 35.73 -11.77 -4.47
N GLY A 67 35.63 -12.46 -5.60
CA GLY A 67 35.49 -13.92 -5.69
C GLY A 67 34.13 -14.51 -5.29
N ARG A 68 33.28 -13.77 -4.57
CA ARG A 68 31.90 -14.15 -4.26
C ARG A 68 30.95 -12.99 -4.50
N SER A 69 29.83 -13.26 -5.16
CA SER A 69 28.73 -12.31 -5.29
C SER A 69 27.42 -12.94 -4.86
N THR A 70 26.61 -12.20 -4.13
CA THR A 70 25.23 -12.56 -3.79
C THR A 70 24.27 -11.75 -4.65
N GLY A 71 23.12 -12.31 -4.99
CA GLY A 71 22.10 -11.62 -5.79
C GLY A 71 20.74 -12.28 -5.67
N PHE A 72 19.72 -11.67 -6.29
CA PHE A 72 18.38 -12.23 -6.35
C PHE A 72 18.03 -12.62 -7.78
N GLY A 73 17.40 -13.79 -7.91
CA GLY A 73 16.90 -14.32 -9.17
C GLY A 73 15.39 -14.56 -9.12
N LEU A 74 14.71 -14.10 -10.17
CA LEU A 74 13.31 -14.38 -10.43
C LEU A 74 13.19 -15.06 -11.80
N ILE A 75 12.51 -16.20 -11.84
CA ILE A 75 12.18 -16.91 -13.08
C ILE A 75 10.65 -16.91 -13.19
N TYR A 76 10.14 -16.24 -14.21
CA TYR A 76 8.71 -16.23 -14.54
C TYR A 76 8.37 -17.38 -15.47
N GLU A 77 7.14 -17.89 -15.36
CA GLU A 77 6.63 -18.91 -16.30
C GLU A 77 6.35 -18.32 -17.68
N ASN A 78 5.79 -17.10 -17.74
CA ASN A 78 5.39 -16.42 -18.97
C ASN A 78 5.85 -14.94 -19.00
N LEU A 79 6.09 -14.41 -20.20
CA LEU A 79 6.43 -13.00 -20.43
C LEU A 79 5.31 -12.04 -19.96
N ASP A 80 4.05 -12.45 -20.06
CA ASP A 80 2.92 -11.61 -19.62
C ASP A 80 2.84 -11.49 -18.10
N LYS A 81 3.13 -12.58 -17.37
CA LYS A 81 3.22 -12.55 -15.90
C LYS A 81 4.37 -11.66 -15.46
N MET A 82 5.49 -11.70 -16.17
CA MET A 82 6.61 -10.80 -15.92
C MET A 82 6.21 -9.33 -16.13
N LYS A 83 5.60 -8.96 -17.26
CA LYS A 83 5.16 -7.57 -17.53
C LYS A 83 4.12 -7.07 -16.52
N LYS A 84 3.28 -7.96 -15.99
CA LYS A 84 2.24 -7.62 -15.01
C LYS A 84 2.81 -7.36 -13.60
N PHE A 85 3.75 -8.17 -13.15
CA PHE A 85 4.21 -8.16 -11.75
C PHE A 85 5.57 -7.50 -11.52
N GLU A 86 6.41 -7.36 -12.55
CA GLU A 86 7.68 -6.64 -12.40
C GLU A 86 7.47 -5.12 -12.33
N PRO A 87 8.21 -4.41 -11.46
CA PRO A 87 8.19 -2.96 -11.45
C PRO A 87 8.64 -2.38 -12.80
N LYS A 88 7.93 -1.34 -13.28
CA LYS A 88 8.18 -0.69 -14.58
C LYS A 88 9.64 -0.28 -14.81
N TYR A 89 10.37 0.12 -13.77
CA TYR A 89 11.79 0.49 -13.91
C TYR A 89 12.69 -0.71 -14.25
N ARG A 90 12.34 -1.93 -13.82
CA ARG A 90 13.09 -3.15 -14.17
C ARG A 90 12.78 -3.60 -15.58
N LEU A 91 11.51 -3.55 -15.99
CA LEU A 91 11.09 -3.83 -17.36
C LEU A 91 11.79 -2.94 -18.39
N LYS A 92 11.97 -1.64 -18.07
CA LYS A 92 12.74 -0.70 -18.89
C LYS A 92 14.23 -1.07 -18.96
N ARG A 93 14.85 -1.45 -17.83
CA ARG A 93 16.25 -1.90 -17.79
C ARG A 93 16.48 -3.23 -18.51
N ALA A 94 15.47 -4.08 -18.54
CA ALA A 94 15.48 -5.35 -19.26
C ALA A 94 15.09 -5.21 -20.75
N GLY A 95 14.77 -3.99 -21.21
CA GLY A 95 14.44 -3.70 -22.61
C GLY A 95 13.05 -4.16 -23.06
N LEU A 96 12.19 -4.59 -22.13
CA LEU A 96 10.87 -5.20 -22.40
C LEU A 96 9.71 -4.21 -22.36
N ASP A 97 9.93 -3.03 -21.76
CA ASP A 97 9.03 -1.88 -21.83
C ASP A 97 9.80 -0.75 -22.49
N ALA A 98 9.65 -0.61 -23.82
CA ALA A 98 9.99 0.61 -24.53
C ALA A 98 9.00 1.66 -24.04
N GLY A 99 9.29 2.24 -22.86
CA GLY A 99 8.34 3.05 -22.12
C GLY A 99 7.65 4.02 -23.06
N LYS A 100 6.31 4.08 -23.01
CA LYS A 100 5.51 5.03 -23.80
C LYS A 100 6.26 6.36 -23.81
N LYS A 101 6.86 6.73 -24.96
CA LYS A 101 7.45 8.05 -25.13
C LYS A 101 6.34 9.00 -24.75
N GLY A 102 6.50 9.71 -23.62
CA GLY A 102 5.48 10.62 -23.15
C GLY A 102 5.09 11.57 -24.29
N ALA A 103 3.86 12.06 -24.28
CA ALA A 103 3.37 12.97 -25.32
C ALA A 103 4.47 14.00 -25.69
N GLY A 104 4.80 14.07 -26.99
CA GLY A 104 5.91 14.89 -27.47
C GLY A 104 5.76 16.35 -27.02
N ARG A 105 6.87 17.09 -26.97
CA ARG A 105 6.91 18.48 -26.47
C ARG A 105 5.80 19.36 -27.06
N ARG A 106 5.47 19.13 -28.35
CA ARG A 106 4.37 19.80 -29.06
C ARG A 106 3.00 19.50 -28.45
N SER A 107 2.66 18.22 -28.28
CA SER A 107 1.40 17.79 -27.66
C SER A 107 1.24 18.32 -26.22
N LYS A 108 2.32 18.34 -25.42
CA LYS A 108 2.30 18.98 -24.09
C LYS A 108 2.03 20.49 -24.16
N LYS A 109 2.58 21.18 -25.16
CA LYS A 109 2.38 22.63 -25.37
C LYS A 109 0.94 22.91 -25.81
N ASP A 110 0.36 22.08 -26.67
CA ASP A 110 -1.00 22.24 -27.16
C ASP A 110 -2.03 21.96 -26.05
N THR A 111 -1.85 20.91 -25.24
CA THR A 111 -2.68 20.66 -24.05
C THR A 111 -2.59 21.82 -23.05
N LYS A 112 -1.38 22.35 -22.79
CA LYS A 112 -1.19 23.50 -21.89
C LYS A 112 -1.89 24.76 -22.41
N ASN A 113 -1.80 25.03 -23.71
CA ASN A 113 -2.47 26.17 -24.33
C ASN A 113 -3.99 26.03 -24.31
N ARG A 114 -4.52 24.81 -24.50
CA ARG A 114 -5.96 24.56 -24.39
C ARG A 114 -6.46 24.72 -22.95
N MET A 115 -5.71 24.23 -21.97
CA MET A 115 -6.03 24.39 -20.54
C MET A 115 -6.00 25.85 -20.06
N LYS A 116 -5.23 26.73 -20.72
CA LYS A 116 -5.22 28.17 -20.40
C LYS A 116 -6.49 28.89 -20.87
N LYS A 117 -7.17 28.37 -21.89
CA LYS A 117 -8.38 28.98 -22.49
C LYS A 117 -9.67 28.65 -21.73
N VAL A 118 -9.64 27.67 -20.84
CA VAL A 118 -10.82 27.17 -20.12
C VAL A 118 -10.64 27.28 -18.60
N ARG A 119 -11.75 27.45 -17.87
CA ARG A 119 -11.77 27.53 -16.39
C ARG A 119 -12.74 26.50 -15.82
N GLY A 120 -12.64 26.22 -14.52
CA GLY A 120 -13.54 25.30 -13.81
C GLY A 120 -13.56 23.88 -14.39
N LYS A 121 -14.75 23.27 -14.45
CA LYS A 121 -14.99 21.88 -14.88
C LYS A 121 -14.55 21.56 -16.31
N GLU A 122 -14.45 22.57 -17.17
CA GLU A 122 -13.93 22.40 -18.53
C GLU A 122 -12.41 22.24 -18.58
N LYS A 123 -11.69 22.80 -17.60
CA LYS A 123 -10.23 22.66 -17.50
C LYS A 123 -9.81 21.25 -17.12
N SER A 124 -10.56 20.60 -16.23
CA SER A 124 -10.36 19.19 -15.88
C SER A 124 -10.69 18.26 -17.04
N LYS A 125 -11.77 18.52 -17.80
CA LYS A 125 -12.06 17.81 -19.06
C LYS A 125 -10.96 18.01 -20.11
N ALA A 126 -10.43 19.23 -20.24
CA ALA A 126 -9.35 19.53 -21.16
C ALA A 126 -8.02 18.84 -20.81
N ALA A 127 -7.79 18.52 -19.51
CA ALA A 127 -6.66 17.74 -19.04
C ALA A 127 -6.86 16.22 -19.25
N ALA A 128 -8.08 15.72 -19.06
CA ALA A 128 -8.41 14.31 -19.17
C ALA A 128 -8.26 13.75 -20.59
N SER A 129 -8.46 14.57 -21.63
CA SER A 129 -8.27 14.13 -23.02
C SER A 129 -6.79 13.96 -23.43
N GLY A 130 -5.85 14.18 -22.51
CA GLY A 130 -4.39 14.09 -22.70
C GLY A 130 -3.76 12.72 -22.43
N GLY A 131 -4.57 11.67 -22.23
CA GLY A 131 -4.13 10.27 -22.30
C GLY A 131 -3.90 9.54 -20.97
N ASN A 132 -4.46 8.33 -20.92
CA ASN A 132 -4.24 7.22 -19.98
C ASN A 132 -4.43 7.49 -18.49
N LEU A 133 -5.70 7.61 -18.07
CA LEU A 133 -6.12 7.06 -16.78
C LEU A 133 -6.26 5.54 -16.94
N ALA A 134 -5.20 4.80 -16.65
CA ALA A 134 -5.31 3.35 -16.44
C ALA A 134 -4.28 2.91 -15.40
N ARG A 135 -4.81 2.45 -14.26
CA ARG A 135 -4.13 1.78 -13.13
C ARG A 135 -3.17 2.63 -12.28
N SER A 136 -3.74 3.41 -11.37
CA SER A 136 -3.13 3.72 -10.07
C SER A 136 -3.79 2.94 -8.91
N GLU A 137 -4.81 2.14 -9.21
CA GLU A 137 -5.46 1.26 -8.24
C GLU A 137 -4.59 0.01 -8.08
N GLU A 138 -4.25 -0.33 -6.83
CA GLU A 138 -3.54 -1.53 -6.37
C GLU A 138 -2.00 -1.42 -6.21
N PRO A 139 -1.52 -0.70 -5.18
CA PRO A 139 -0.34 -1.22 -4.48
C PRO A 139 -0.49 -1.34 -2.96
N THR A 140 -1.32 -0.52 -2.31
CA THR A 140 -1.28 -0.37 -0.85
C THR A 140 -1.75 -1.63 -0.10
N ALA A 141 -2.77 -2.33 -0.60
CA ALA A 141 -3.24 -3.58 0.01
C ALA A 141 -2.22 -4.72 -0.11
N THR A 142 -1.50 -4.81 -1.23
CA THR A 142 -0.56 -5.90 -1.52
C THR A 142 0.77 -5.76 -0.80
N PHE A 143 1.21 -4.54 -0.47
CA PHE A 143 2.45 -4.35 0.30
C PHE A 143 2.26 -4.68 1.80
N GLY A 144 1.07 -4.42 2.37
CA GLY A 144 0.81 -4.72 3.78
C GLY A 144 0.70 -6.21 4.12
N SER A 145 0.48 -7.10 3.14
CA SER A 145 0.42 -8.55 3.37
C SER A 145 1.78 -9.25 3.26
N LEU A 146 2.82 -8.55 2.83
CA LEU A 146 4.18 -9.08 2.75
C LEU A 146 4.93 -8.72 4.04
N SER A 147 4.89 -9.60 5.04
CA SER A 147 5.62 -9.49 6.31
C SER A 147 7.13 -9.66 6.12
N LEU A 148 7.78 -8.71 5.45
CA LEU A 148 9.22 -8.64 5.33
C LEU A 148 9.73 -7.42 6.10
N ALA A 149 10.24 -7.67 7.32
CA ALA A 149 10.80 -6.65 8.23
C ALA A 149 11.82 -5.71 7.55
N ASN A 150 12.52 -6.16 6.51
CA ASN A 150 13.53 -5.39 5.80
C ASN A 150 12.98 -4.32 4.82
N MET A 151 11.66 -4.10 4.77
CA MET A 151 11.02 -3.10 3.88
C MET A 151 10.36 -1.94 4.65
N VAL A 152 10.41 -1.93 5.99
CA VAL A 152 9.74 -0.94 6.86
C VAL A 152 10.14 0.50 6.51
N GLU A 153 11.44 0.76 6.32
CA GLU A 153 11.97 2.08 5.95
C GLU A 153 11.43 2.60 4.59
N TYR A 154 11.08 1.70 3.67
CA TYR A 154 10.47 2.08 2.39
C TYR A 154 8.95 2.21 2.47
N LEU A 155 8.32 1.49 3.41
CA LEU A 155 6.88 1.50 3.62
C LEU A 155 6.43 2.79 4.31
N GLN A 156 7.15 3.28 5.30
CA GLN A 156 6.76 4.48 6.07
C GLN A 156 6.51 5.72 5.17
N PRO A 157 7.43 6.15 4.28
CA PRO A 157 7.16 7.29 3.38
C PRO A 157 6.09 7.01 2.33
N ALA A 158 5.85 5.74 1.98
CA ALA A 158 4.80 5.36 1.05
C ALA A 158 3.42 5.45 1.71
N ILE A 159 3.31 5.04 2.97
CA ILE A 159 2.08 5.14 3.77
C ILE A 159 1.76 6.62 4.04
N GLN A 160 2.74 7.44 4.45
CA GLN A 160 2.53 8.88 4.63
C GLN A 160 1.94 9.53 3.38
N ARG A 161 2.51 9.28 2.19
CA ARG A 161 1.95 9.79 0.94
C ARG A 161 0.55 9.24 0.63
N ALA A 162 0.26 8.00 1.02
CA ALA A 162 -1.04 7.39 0.78
C ALA A 162 -2.14 7.91 1.73
N LEU A 163 -1.78 8.37 2.93
CA LEU A 163 -2.70 9.00 3.87
C LEU A 163 -3.18 10.37 3.37
N GLU A 164 -2.37 11.07 2.57
CA GLU A 164 -2.70 12.38 1.98
C GLU A 164 -3.25 12.30 0.54
N ASP A 165 -3.59 11.09 0.07
CA ASP A 165 -4.11 10.89 -1.28
C ASP A 165 -5.52 11.51 -1.45
N VAL A 166 -5.89 11.91 -2.67
CA VAL A 166 -7.20 12.48 -2.98
C VAL A 166 -8.30 11.42 -2.90
N ASN A 167 -7.98 10.16 -3.20
CA ASN A 167 -8.94 9.06 -3.23
C ASN A 167 -9.15 8.45 -1.83
N GLY A 168 -10.41 8.48 -1.34
CA GLY A 168 -10.80 7.90 -0.04
C GLY A 168 -10.49 6.40 0.08
N TYR A 169 -10.52 5.65 -1.03
CA TYR A 169 -10.14 4.23 -1.03
C TYR A 169 -8.65 4.01 -0.72
N VAL A 170 -7.78 4.90 -1.22
CA VAL A 170 -6.34 4.82 -0.95
C VAL A 170 -6.08 5.18 0.50
N ARG A 171 -6.72 6.25 1.01
CA ARG A 171 -6.62 6.65 2.42
C ARG A 171 -7.09 5.56 3.37
N LYS A 172 -8.27 4.94 3.16
CA LYS A 172 -8.77 3.85 4.04
C LYS A 172 -7.84 2.64 4.06
N THR A 173 -7.16 2.36 2.95
CA THR A 173 -6.19 1.27 2.84
C THR A 173 -4.88 1.64 3.51
N ALA A 174 -4.47 2.91 3.42
CA ALA A 174 -3.28 3.43 4.10
C ALA A 174 -3.43 3.35 5.62
N VAL A 175 -4.60 3.66 6.17
CA VAL A 175 -4.93 3.51 7.59
C VAL A 175 -4.72 2.07 8.08
N ILE A 176 -5.24 1.08 7.35
CA ILE A 176 -4.99 -0.35 7.64
C ILE A 176 -3.49 -0.67 7.52
N GLY A 177 -2.79 -0.04 6.59
CA GLY A 177 -1.35 -0.15 6.44
C GLY A 177 -0.59 0.32 7.68
N VAL A 178 -1.04 1.37 8.36
CA VAL A 178 -0.45 1.85 9.63
C VAL A 178 -0.61 0.80 10.74
N VAL A 179 -1.80 0.21 10.90
CA VAL A 179 -2.04 -0.85 11.89
C VAL A 179 -1.11 -2.05 11.64
N LYS A 180 -0.93 -2.43 10.38
CA LYS A 180 0.00 -3.52 10.03
C LYS A 180 1.46 -3.16 10.30
N LEU A 181 1.84 -1.89 10.09
CA LEU A 181 3.17 -1.40 10.43
C LEU A 181 3.41 -1.47 11.94
N PHE A 182 2.39 -1.12 12.73
CA PHE A 182 2.42 -1.20 14.19
C PHE A 182 2.72 -2.64 14.67
N TYR A 183 2.07 -3.66 14.11
CA TYR A 183 2.36 -5.06 14.48
C TYR A 183 3.77 -5.54 14.06
N ILE A 184 4.35 -4.98 13.00
CA ILE A 184 5.70 -5.37 12.55
C ILE A 184 6.78 -4.66 13.39
N SER A 185 6.57 -3.38 13.67
CA SER A 185 7.53 -2.52 14.36
C SER A 185 6.79 -1.35 15.03
N PRO A 186 6.41 -1.47 16.32
CA PRO A 186 5.73 -0.41 17.06
C PRO A 186 6.54 0.89 17.12
N SER A 187 7.86 0.78 17.29
CA SER A 187 8.80 1.91 17.39
C SER A 187 8.70 2.88 16.22
N SER A 188 8.58 2.34 15.00
CA SER A 188 8.51 3.15 13.78
C SER A 188 7.22 3.96 13.65
N VAL A 189 6.17 3.60 14.39
CA VAL A 189 4.92 4.36 14.43
C VAL A 189 5.00 5.50 15.44
N THR A 190 5.63 5.26 16.60
CA THR A 190 5.82 6.27 17.65
C THR A 190 6.82 7.35 17.24
N ASP A 191 7.90 6.98 16.56
CA ASP A 191 8.94 7.93 16.09
C ASP A 191 8.47 8.79 14.91
N SER A 192 7.35 8.43 14.28
CA SER A 192 6.86 9.04 13.06
C SER A 192 5.60 9.88 13.31
N ASP A 193 5.40 10.92 12.50
CA ASP A 193 4.19 11.77 12.57
C ASP A 193 2.88 11.07 12.11
N LEU A 194 2.87 9.73 12.05
CA LEU A 194 1.73 8.93 11.59
C LEU A 194 0.52 9.07 12.53
N ILE A 195 0.74 9.15 13.84
CA ILE A 195 -0.34 9.32 14.81
C ILE A 195 -1.06 10.66 14.60
N SER A 196 -0.31 11.74 14.40
CA SER A 196 -0.88 13.06 14.09
C SER A 196 -1.65 13.04 12.76
N MET A 197 -1.14 12.34 11.74
CA MET A 197 -1.85 12.15 10.47
C MET A 197 -3.17 11.37 10.65
N LEU A 198 -3.19 10.31 11.46
CA LEU A 198 -4.40 9.58 11.78
C LEU A 198 -5.41 10.46 12.52
N LYS A 199 -4.97 11.26 13.50
CA LYS A 199 -5.84 12.22 14.20
C LYS A 199 -6.50 13.23 13.23
N ARG A 200 -5.78 13.68 12.20
CA ARG A 200 -6.35 14.53 11.13
C ARG A 200 -7.43 13.81 10.31
N LEU A 201 -7.27 12.51 10.04
CA LEU A 201 -8.20 11.71 9.24
C LEU A 201 -9.52 11.38 9.95
N ILE A 202 -9.66 11.70 11.25
CA ILE A 202 -10.93 11.57 11.97
C ILE A 202 -12.00 12.51 11.38
N HIS A 203 -11.58 13.66 10.85
CA HIS A 203 -12.47 14.66 10.26
C HIS A 203 -12.57 14.52 8.73
N ASP A 204 -12.22 13.36 8.17
CA ASP A 204 -12.27 13.12 6.73
C ASP A 204 -13.72 13.18 6.18
N SER A 205 -13.84 13.42 4.88
CA SER A 205 -15.13 13.44 4.18
C SER A 205 -15.71 12.03 4.00
N ASP A 206 -14.87 10.99 3.93
CA ASP A 206 -15.29 9.61 3.69
C ASP A 206 -15.55 8.84 4.99
N SER A 207 -16.75 8.28 5.14
CA SER A 207 -17.17 7.55 6.34
C SER A 207 -16.38 6.27 6.60
N HIS A 208 -15.87 5.61 5.56
CA HIS A 208 -15.05 4.40 5.72
C HIS A 208 -13.64 4.74 6.20
N VAL A 209 -13.08 5.85 5.73
CA VAL A 209 -11.77 6.34 6.22
C VAL A 209 -11.88 6.63 7.71
N VAL A 210 -12.94 7.34 8.14
CA VAL A 210 -13.18 7.67 9.54
C VAL A 210 -13.34 6.41 10.39
N ALA A 211 -14.18 5.44 9.99
CA ALA A 211 -14.39 4.20 10.74
C ALA A 211 -13.10 3.37 10.93
N ASN A 212 -12.30 3.24 9.86
CA ASN A 212 -11.02 2.55 9.94
C ASN A 212 -10.01 3.32 10.80
N THR A 213 -10.05 4.65 10.76
CA THR A 213 -9.13 5.52 11.52
C THR A 213 -9.38 5.40 13.02
N ILE A 214 -10.65 5.38 13.44
CA ILE A 214 -11.02 5.15 14.86
C ILE A 214 -10.46 3.81 15.32
N THR A 215 -10.70 2.75 14.56
CA THR A 215 -10.23 1.39 14.90
C THR A 215 -8.71 1.34 14.96
N ALA A 216 -8.03 2.00 14.02
CA ALA A 216 -6.58 2.07 13.99
C ALA A 216 -6.01 2.85 15.18
N LEU A 217 -6.64 3.96 15.56
CA LEU A 217 -6.22 4.74 16.72
C LEU A 217 -6.45 4.00 18.03
N ASP A 218 -7.58 3.29 18.16
CA ASP A 218 -7.84 2.48 19.36
C ASP A 218 -6.79 1.38 19.54
N GLU A 219 -6.34 0.75 18.43
CA GLU A 219 -5.32 -0.30 18.44
C GLU A 219 -3.89 0.26 18.66
N VAL A 220 -3.54 1.38 18.03
CA VAL A 220 -2.20 1.97 18.16
C VAL A 220 -1.97 2.58 19.54
N LEU A 221 -3.03 3.11 20.17
CA LEU A 221 -2.96 3.76 21.48
C LEU A 221 -3.31 2.82 22.64
N VAL A 222 -3.33 1.49 22.44
CA VAL A 222 -3.62 0.53 23.52
C VAL A 222 -2.71 0.77 24.73
N ASP A 223 -1.43 1.09 24.50
CA ASP A 223 -0.46 1.36 25.56
C ASP A 223 -0.77 2.64 26.36
N GLU A 224 -1.47 3.62 25.76
CA GLU A 224 -1.89 4.88 26.40
C GLU A 224 -3.32 4.83 26.97
N GLY A 225 -3.98 3.66 26.94
CA GLY A 225 -5.37 3.50 27.39
C GLY A 225 -6.42 3.66 26.29
N GLY A 226 -6.00 3.60 25.02
CA GLY A 226 -6.85 3.68 23.84
C GLY A 226 -7.15 5.12 23.40
N TYR A 227 -7.89 5.25 22.30
CA TYR A 227 -8.29 6.56 21.81
C TYR A 227 -9.41 7.14 22.69
N GLN A 228 -9.13 8.26 23.37
CA GLN A 228 -10.14 9.01 24.11
C GLN A 228 -10.83 10.03 23.18
N PRO A 229 -12.10 9.83 22.86
CA PRO A 229 -12.83 10.72 21.97
C PRO A 229 -13.18 12.06 22.64
N THR A 230 -13.06 13.16 21.91
CA THR A 230 -13.56 14.47 22.34
C THR A 230 -15.06 14.62 22.00
N ARG A 231 -15.76 15.51 22.72
CA ARG A 231 -17.18 15.83 22.50
C ARG A 231 -17.49 16.20 21.05
N GLU A 232 -16.62 16.98 20.42
CA GLU A 232 -16.78 17.42 19.02
C GLU A 232 -16.71 16.25 18.02
N VAL A 233 -15.82 15.29 18.28
CA VAL A 233 -15.66 14.11 17.43
C VAL A 233 -16.88 13.21 17.55
N ILE A 234 -17.40 13.01 18.76
CA ILE A 234 -18.58 12.17 19.01
C ILE A 234 -19.82 12.77 18.39
N THR A 235 -20.12 14.04 18.70
CA THR A 235 -21.28 14.73 18.14
C THR A 235 -21.23 14.79 16.61
N GLY A 236 -20.04 15.03 16.04
CA GLY A 236 -19.81 14.97 14.59
C GLY A 236 -20.05 13.60 13.97
N MET A 237 -19.68 12.51 14.66
CA MET A 237 -19.90 11.14 14.21
C MET A 237 -21.37 10.71 14.37
N LEU A 238 -22.01 11.04 15.48
CA LEU A 238 -23.41 10.72 15.77
C LEU A 238 -24.36 11.39 14.76
N ASN A 239 -24.11 12.66 14.42
CA ASN A 239 -24.88 13.35 13.39
C ASN A 239 -24.77 12.70 12.00
N LYS A 240 -23.67 11.99 11.74
CA LYS A 240 -23.41 11.29 10.47
C LYS A 240 -23.63 9.78 10.59
N LEU A 241 -24.12 9.26 11.71
CA LEU A 241 -24.12 7.84 12.03
C LEU A 241 -24.85 6.99 10.98
N ALA A 242 -25.94 7.51 10.42
CA ALA A 242 -26.69 6.88 9.35
C ALA A 242 -25.91 6.71 8.03
N GLN A 243 -24.84 7.49 7.80
CA GLN A 243 -23.99 7.42 6.61
C GLN A 243 -22.83 6.42 6.74
N PHE A 244 -22.63 5.86 7.94
CA PHE A 244 -21.64 4.82 8.17
C PHE A 244 -22.19 3.45 7.78
N SER A 245 -21.27 2.55 7.42
CA SER A 245 -21.60 1.13 7.28
C SER A 245 -21.97 0.53 8.64
N GLU A 246 -22.68 -0.60 8.65
CA GLU A 246 -23.02 -1.32 9.89
C GLU A 246 -21.79 -1.59 10.76
N TRP A 247 -20.69 -2.03 10.15
CA TRP A 247 -19.42 -2.23 10.87
C TRP A 247 -18.87 -0.93 11.47
N GLY A 248 -18.94 0.18 10.73
CA GLY A 248 -18.51 1.49 11.22
C GLY A 248 -19.38 1.99 12.37
N GLN A 249 -20.70 1.78 12.30
CA GLN A 249 -21.63 2.09 13.38
C GLN A 249 -21.28 1.31 14.65
N CYS A 250 -21.05 -0.01 14.56
CA CYS A 250 -20.65 -0.81 15.72
C CYS A 250 -19.35 -0.31 16.37
N ASN A 251 -18.38 0.13 15.57
CA ASN A 251 -17.12 0.66 16.10
C ASN A 251 -17.30 2.01 16.79
N ILE A 252 -18.13 2.90 16.23
CA ILE A 252 -18.46 4.18 16.87
C ILE A 252 -19.20 3.94 18.19
N LEU A 253 -20.18 3.03 18.20
CA LEU A 253 -20.91 2.67 19.41
C LEU A 253 -19.99 2.11 20.50
N ARG A 254 -19.02 1.25 20.13
CA ARG A 254 -17.99 0.77 21.07
C ARG A 254 -17.14 1.90 21.64
N LEU A 255 -16.88 2.94 20.85
CA LEU A 255 -16.15 4.11 21.31
C LEU A 255 -16.98 4.97 22.28
N LEU A 256 -18.30 5.04 22.09
CA LEU A 256 -19.21 5.74 23.02
C LEU A 256 -19.19 5.14 24.42
N THR A 257 -19.05 3.82 24.56
CA THR A 257 -18.94 3.17 25.88
C THR A 257 -17.74 3.69 26.69
N LYS A 258 -16.68 4.20 26.02
CA LYS A 258 -15.51 4.79 26.68
C LYS A 258 -15.66 6.28 27.00
N TYR A 259 -16.69 6.95 26.48
CA TYR A 259 -16.91 8.37 26.68
C TYR A 259 -17.78 8.64 27.90
N GLN A 260 -17.34 9.56 28.77
CA GLN A 260 -18.14 10.03 29.90
C GLN A 260 -18.92 11.27 29.47
N VAL A 261 -20.25 11.14 29.47
CA VAL A 261 -21.16 12.25 29.18
C VAL A 261 -21.10 13.26 30.33
N GLN A 262 -20.95 14.55 30.00
CA GLN A 262 -20.85 15.61 31.00
C GLN A 262 -22.19 16.28 31.32
N ASP A 263 -23.14 16.27 30.37
CA ASP A 263 -24.41 17.00 30.46
C ASP A 263 -25.62 16.07 30.22
N GLU A 264 -26.69 16.29 30.99
CA GLU A 264 -27.91 15.50 30.92
C GLU A 264 -28.64 15.72 29.59
N ALA A 265 -28.58 16.94 29.02
CA ALA A 265 -29.12 17.23 27.70
C ALA A 265 -28.41 16.44 26.58
N GLU A 266 -27.08 16.33 26.65
CA GLU A 266 -26.28 15.56 25.69
C GLU A 266 -26.62 14.07 25.76
N MET A 267 -26.89 13.54 26.97
CA MET A 267 -27.35 12.17 27.14
C MET A 267 -28.67 11.91 26.41
N PHE A 268 -29.67 12.79 26.56
CA PHE A 268 -30.94 12.66 25.86
C PHE A 268 -30.81 12.75 24.34
N ASP A 269 -29.96 13.63 23.84
CA ASP A 269 -29.68 13.75 22.40
C ASP A 269 -29.06 12.47 21.84
N ILE A 270 -28.09 11.88 22.55
CA ILE A 270 -27.49 10.60 22.16
C ILE A 270 -28.54 9.49 22.16
N MET A 271 -29.35 9.38 23.22
CA MET A 271 -30.40 8.36 23.34
C MET A 271 -31.42 8.44 22.21
N ASN A 272 -31.85 9.64 21.82
CA ASN A 272 -32.77 9.84 20.69
C ASN A 272 -32.16 9.35 19.36
N ILE A 273 -30.86 9.53 19.16
CA ILE A 273 -30.16 9.02 17.97
C ILE A 273 -30.08 7.48 18.03
N LEU A 274 -29.77 6.91 19.19
CA LEU A 274 -29.67 5.46 19.39
C LEU A 274 -31.01 4.74 19.19
N ASP A 275 -32.13 5.35 19.55
CA ASP A 275 -33.48 4.81 19.32
C ASP A 275 -33.76 4.54 17.84
N SER A 276 -33.19 5.35 16.94
CA SER A 276 -33.31 5.12 15.50
C SER A 276 -32.56 3.87 15.02
N LEU A 277 -31.46 3.51 15.70
CA LEU A 277 -30.63 2.35 15.37
C LEU A 277 -31.24 1.04 15.87
N LEU A 278 -32.03 1.06 16.95
CA LEU A 278 -32.72 -0.12 17.49
C LEU A 278 -33.73 -0.72 16.49
N LYS A 279 -34.20 0.08 15.52
CA LYS A 279 -35.12 -0.36 14.46
C LYS A 279 -34.42 -0.97 13.25
N GLN A 280 -33.09 -0.98 13.21
CA GLN A 280 -32.34 -1.51 12.07
C GLN A 280 -32.37 -3.05 12.02
N SER A 281 -32.27 -3.61 10.81
CA SER A 281 -32.28 -5.06 10.57
C SER A 281 -31.01 -5.77 11.01
N SER A 282 -29.91 -5.04 11.22
CA SER A 282 -28.61 -5.63 11.59
C SER A 282 -28.56 -5.92 13.09
N SER A 283 -28.55 -7.21 13.43
CA SER A 283 -28.44 -7.68 14.82
C SER A 283 -27.17 -7.19 15.52
N CYS A 284 -26.07 -7.00 14.77
CA CYS A 284 -24.79 -6.54 15.29
C CYS A 284 -24.88 -5.10 15.79
N VAL A 285 -25.56 -4.22 15.04
CA VAL A 285 -25.75 -2.81 15.43
C VAL A 285 -26.65 -2.73 16.65
N VAL A 286 -27.78 -3.44 16.64
CA VAL A 286 -28.73 -3.47 17.77
C VAL A 286 -28.04 -3.94 19.06
N MET A 287 -27.24 -5.00 18.99
CA MET A 287 -26.49 -5.50 20.16
C MET A 287 -25.36 -4.57 20.60
N SER A 288 -24.85 -3.71 19.71
CA SER A 288 -23.84 -2.72 20.07
C SER A 288 -24.46 -1.49 20.73
N VAL A 289 -25.73 -1.19 20.46
CA VAL A 289 -26.47 -0.09 21.13
C VAL A 289 -26.81 -0.43 22.57
N THR A 290 -27.04 -1.71 22.88
CA THR A 290 -27.43 -2.15 24.23
C THR A 290 -26.26 -2.29 25.21
N LYS A 291 -25.01 -2.17 24.74
CA LYS A 291 -23.80 -2.31 25.54
C LYS A 291 -23.28 -0.98 26.04
#